data_AF-I3IH37-F1
#
_entry.id   AF-I3IH37-F1
#
_cell.length_a   1.000
_cell.length_b   1.000
_cell.length_c   1.000
_cell.angle_alpha   90.00
_cell.angle_beta   90.00
_cell.angle_gamma   90.00
#
_symmetry.space_group_name_H-M   'P 1'
#
loop_
_entity.id
_entity.type
_entity.pdbx_description
1 polymer ?
#
loop_
_entity_poly.entity_id
_entity_poly.type
_entity_poly.pdbx_seq_one_letter_code
_entity_poly.pdbx_strand_id
1 'polypeptide(L)'
;MWKEKEITGFHGGFNFLDTYLLKFCNIIEEVSSGSTPETFKYNIPDQEVKYGIVNLCPTEPWELPNWAILENKTLAFLDKLEEIKVRYFPKAHFFIAINKKEDRTIAEAVNYASNADNAEWMKIFALDPKYPQNDPVLLAKVILGIDINFGQDTMDLGILILDAQTVSAVYESCILENKVNSRLIAISGTGLKENEIINVQLGTSVDKVLHYRTVEAGDYRVFINGPLRGKEISDLSQKIDWSTNNIVVLKEQDSKVMFPMLKSGELTFTTNTHGELRQCIYCNFCDSICPADLEPALYYHSYIRGEKHKARLYNLEKCIECGLCSFICPSKLELLRIIRECKALGKKL
;
A
#
# COMPACT_ATOMS: atom_id res chain seq x y z
N MET A 1 0.60 -22.05 27.69
CA MET A 1 -0.37 -21.73 26.62
C MET A 1 -0.27 -20.24 26.33
N TRP A 2 0.77 -19.85 25.59
CA TRP A 2 1.00 -18.46 25.21
C TRP A 2 -0.02 -18.17 24.10
N LYS A 3 -1.05 -17.36 24.40
CA LYS A 3 -1.87 -16.79 23.33
C LYS A 3 -0.95 -15.88 22.53
N GLU A 4 -0.62 -16.25 21.30
CA GLU A 4 -0.08 -15.33 20.32
C GLU A 4 -1.02 -14.11 20.31
N LYS A 5 -0.57 -12.99 20.86
CA LYS A 5 -1.24 -11.71 20.64
C LYS A 5 -1.09 -11.44 19.15
N GLU A 6 -2.19 -11.30 18.42
CA GLU A 6 -2.17 -10.69 17.10
C GLU A 6 -1.37 -9.39 17.20
N ILE A 7 -0.25 -9.29 16.50
CA ILE A 7 0.56 -8.07 16.42
C ILE A 7 -0.01 -7.22 15.29
N THR A 8 -1.32 -7.02 15.30
CA THR A 8 -1.99 -6.07 14.41
C THR A 8 -1.82 -4.65 14.96
N GLY A 9 -1.86 -4.49 16.29
CA GLY A 9 -1.63 -3.22 16.99
C GLY A 9 -2.65 -2.11 16.67
N PHE A 10 -3.73 -2.44 15.94
CA PHE A 10 -4.89 -1.58 15.71
C PHE A 10 -6.19 -2.40 15.53
N HIS A 11 -7.33 -1.76 15.79
CA HIS A 11 -8.68 -2.34 15.65
C HIS A 11 -9.11 -2.43 14.17
N GLY A 12 -10.04 -3.31 13.79
CA GLY A 12 -10.53 -3.35 12.40
C GLY A 12 -9.46 -3.77 11.39
N GLY A 13 -9.57 -3.35 10.13
CA GLY A 13 -8.73 -3.82 9.02
C GLY A 13 -9.23 -5.11 8.36
N PHE A 14 -8.67 -5.46 7.21
CA PHE A 14 -9.12 -6.61 6.42
C PHE A 14 -7.95 -7.32 5.73
N ASN A 15 -7.95 -8.66 5.73
CA ASN A 15 -6.91 -9.44 5.06
C ASN A 15 -7.31 -9.70 3.60
N PHE A 16 -6.96 -8.75 2.73
CA PHE A 16 -7.23 -8.85 1.30
C PHE A 16 -6.43 -9.95 0.61
N LEU A 17 -5.22 -10.25 1.09
CA LEU A 17 -4.34 -11.22 0.44
C LEU A 17 -4.91 -12.65 0.47
N ASP A 18 -5.58 -13.05 1.56
CA ASP A 18 -6.26 -14.35 1.61
C ASP A 18 -7.60 -14.37 0.86
N THR A 19 -8.30 -13.24 0.88
CA THR A 19 -9.63 -13.14 0.28
C THR A 19 -9.55 -13.09 -1.24
N TYR A 20 -8.55 -12.39 -1.77
CA TYR A 20 -8.35 -12.14 -3.19
C TYR A 20 -7.01 -12.70 -3.66
N LEU A 21 -6.90 -14.03 -3.57
CA LEU A 21 -5.72 -14.76 -3.99
C LEU A 21 -5.35 -14.40 -5.42
N LEU A 22 -4.11 -13.97 -5.59
CA LEU A 22 -3.54 -13.61 -6.87
C LEU A 22 -2.49 -14.64 -7.27
N LYS A 23 -2.50 -14.99 -8.55
CA LYS A 23 -1.41 -15.71 -9.19
C LYS A 23 -0.82 -14.79 -10.25
N PHE A 24 0.46 -14.50 -10.11
CA PHE A 24 1.24 -13.84 -11.16
C PHE A 24 1.77 -14.91 -12.12
N CYS A 25 1.74 -14.61 -13.41
CA CYS A 25 2.56 -15.32 -14.37
C CYS A 25 4.02 -14.96 -14.08
N ASN A 26 4.92 -15.95 -14.00
CA ASN A 26 6.32 -15.80 -13.56
C ASN A 26 7.22 -15.03 -14.57
N ILE A 27 6.65 -14.13 -15.37
CA ILE A 27 7.36 -13.44 -16.45
C ILE A 27 7.70 -12.03 -15.97
N ILE A 28 8.97 -11.80 -15.67
CA ILE A 28 9.51 -10.43 -15.49
C ILE A 28 9.86 -9.88 -16.86
N GLU A 29 8.85 -9.39 -17.58
CA GLU A 29 9.07 -8.70 -18.86
C GLU A 29 9.70 -7.33 -18.62
N GLU A 30 10.71 -6.98 -19.43
CA GLU A 30 11.27 -5.64 -19.44
C GLU A 30 10.47 -4.72 -20.35
N VAL A 31 9.90 -3.66 -19.79
CA VAL A 31 9.15 -2.65 -20.55
C VAL A 31 9.93 -1.35 -20.58
N SER A 32 10.36 -0.93 -21.76
CA SER A 32 11.13 0.30 -21.95
C SER A 32 10.28 1.44 -22.52
N SER A 33 10.61 2.69 -22.15
CA SER A 33 9.92 3.89 -22.64
C SER A 33 10.23 4.15 -24.12
N GLY A 34 11.41 3.72 -24.61
CA GLY A 34 11.94 4.08 -25.93
C GLY A 34 12.50 5.51 -25.99
N SER A 35 12.52 6.22 -24.86
CA SER A 35 13.06 7.57 -24.68
C SER A 35 14.21 7.56 -23.67
N THR A 36 14.85 8.70 -23.42
CA THR A 36 15.87 8.79 -22.36
C THR A 36 15.23 8.48 -21.01
N PRO A 37 15.69 7.44 -20.30
CA PRO A 37 15.08 7.05 -19.03
C PRO A 37 15.19 8.16 -17.98
N GLU A 38 14.12 8.30 -17.20
CA GLU A 38 14.23 8.96 -15.91
C GLU A 38 15.09 8.09 -14.98
N THR A 39 15.77 8.74 -14.03
CA THR A 39 16.66 8.05 -13.09
C THR A 39 16.17 8.27 -11.68
N PHE A 40 16.17 7.20 -10.90
CA PHE A 40 15.93 7.27 -9.47
C PHE A 40 16.95 8.21 -8.82
N LYS A 41 16.44 9.13 -8.01
CA LYS A 41 17.25 10.04 -7.20
C LYS A 41 16.76 9.94 -5.78
N TYR A 42 17.66 9.59 -4.88
CA TYR A 42 17.39 9.56 -3.46
C TYR A 42 18.21 10.64 -2.78
N ASN A 43 17.52 11.52 -2.06
CA ASN A 43 18.18 12.52 -1.23
C ASN A 43 18.32 11.92 0.16
N ILE A 44 19.56 11.67 0.57
CA ILE A 44 19.85 11.28 1.96
C ILE A 44 19.39 12.43 2.86
N PRO A 45 18.54 12.16 3.87
CA PRO A 45 18.09 13.21 4.77
C PRO A 45 19.26 13.86 5.53
N ASP A 46 19.27 15.19 5.58
CA ASP A 46 20.23 15.95 6.41
C ASP A 46 19.90 15.84 7.92
N GLN A 47 18.65 15.50 8.22
CA GLN A 47 18.13 15.37 9.58
C GLN A 47 18.62 14.05 10.22
N GLU A 48 18.82 14.05 11.54
CA GLU A 48 19.20 12.83 12.25
C GLU A 48 18.07 11.79 12.24
N VAL A 49 18.32 10.66 11.57
CA VAL A 49 17.42 9.49 11.59
C VAL A 49 17.69 8.68 12.85
N LYS A 50 16.67 8.56 13.70
CA LYS A 50 16.70 7.75 14.92
C LYS A 50 16.24 6.33 14.66
N TYR A 51 15.18 6.19 13.86
CA TYR A 51 14.52 4.92 13.59
C TYR A 51 14.35 4.72 12.09
N GLY A 52 14.86 3.60 11.57
CA GLY A 52 14.58 3.14 10.21
C GLY A 52 13.51 2.03 10.26
N ILE A 53 12.50 2.08 9.40
CA ILE A 53 11.53 1.00 9.23
C ILE A 53 11.63 0.52 7.79
N VAL A 54 11.96 -0.76 7.60
CA VAL A 54 11.91 -1.40 6.28
C VAL A 54 10.61 -2.20 6.18
N ASN A 55 9.77 -1.82 5.23
CA ASN A 55 8.47 -2.39 5.02
C ASN A 55 8.52 -3.53 3.98
N LEU A 56 8.35 -4.75 4.47
CA LEU A 56 8.20 -6.01 3.76
C LEU A 56 6.84 -6.64 4.10
N CYS A 57 5.81 -5.83 4.32
CA CYS A 57 4.47 -6.31 4.65
C CYS A 57 3.44 -5.75 3.66
N PRO A 58 3.44 -6.17 2.37
CA PRO A 58 2.42 -5.72 1.44
C PRO A 58 1.03 -6.12 1.96
N THR A 59 0.06 -5.21 1.87
CA THR A 59 -1.32 -5.48 2.33
C THR A 59 -2.40 -4.95 1.40
N GLU A 60 -2.04 -4.07 0.46
CA GLU A 60 -2.99 -3.63 -0.57
C GLU A 60 -3.28 -4.83 -1.50
N PRO A 61 -4.52 -5.04 -1.94
CA PRO A 61 -4.84 -6.14 -2.85
C PRO A 61 -3.97 -6.05 -4.11
N TRP A 62 -3.37 -7.18 -4.48
CA TRP A 62 -2.56 -7.32 -5.69
C TRP A 62 -1.28 -6.48 -5.72
N GLU A 63 -0.77 -6.13 -4.53
CA GLU A 63 0.53 -5.50 -4.37
C GLU A 63 1.69 -6.47 -4.71
N LEU A 64 2.84 -5.90 -5.06
CA LEU A 64 4.02 -6.65 -5.44
C LEU A 64 4.53 -7.51 -4.25
N PRO A 65 4.71 -8.83 -4.42
CA PRO A 65 5.13 -9.70 -3.34
C PRO A 65 6.65 -9.60 -3.09
N ASN A 66 7.08 -9.78 -1.84
CA ASN A 66 8.48 -9.62 -1.47
C ASN A 66 9.41 -10.64 -2.15
N TRP A 67 8.94 -11.85 -2.44
CA TRP A 67 9.76 -12.85 -3.12
C TRP A 67 10.26 -12.38 -4.49
N ALA A 68 9.47 -11.52 -5.17
CA ALA A 68 9.86 -10.95 -6.45
C ALA A 68 10.91 -9.84 -6.27
N ILE A 69 10.80 -9.04 -5.21
CA ILE A 69 11.73 -7.96 -4.89
C ILE A 69 13.06 -8.50 -4.38
N LEU A 70 13.00 -9.46 -3.47
CA LEU A 70 14.18 -10.03 -2.80
C LEU A 70 14.84 -11.14 -3.62
N GLU A 71 14.18 -11.64 -4.67
CA GLU A 71 14.61 -12.81 -5.45
C GLU A 71 14.94 -14.05 -4.59
N ASN A 72 14.27 -14.19 -3.44
CA ASN A 72 14.59 -15.17 -2.40
C ASN A 72 16.02 -15.08 -1.82
N LYS A 73 16.62 -13.88 -1.82
CA LYS A 73 17.97 -13.58 -1.30
C LYS A 73 17.88 -12.60 -0.12
N THR A 74 17.18 -12.98 0.95
CA THR A 74 16.97 -12.12 2.12
C THR A 74 18.28 -11.65 2.74
N LEU A 75 19.28 -12.54 2.86
CA LEU A 75 20.57 -12.19 3.46
C LEU A 75 21.29 -11.09 2.66
N ALA A 76 21.38 -11.24 1.34
CA ALA A 76 22.00 -10.24 0.48
C ALA A 76 21.26 -8.88 0.52
N PHE A 77 19.94 -8.89 0.75
CA PHE A 77 19.19 -7.66 0.97
C PHE A 77 19.54 -7.00 2.31
N LEU A 78 19.72 -7.78 3.38
CA LEU A 78 20.08 -7.26 4.69
C LEU A 78 21.52 -6.73 4.71
N ASP A 79 22.46 -7.36 4.00
CA ASP A 79 23.83 -6.86 3.84
C ASP A 79 23.83 -5.46 3.19
N LYS A 80 23.03 -5.25 2.14
CA LYS A 80 22.85 -3.93 1.52
C LYS A 80 22.33 -2.89 2.50
N LEU A 81 21.36 -3.30 3.34
CA LEU A 81 20.79 -2.41 4.35
C LEU A 81 21.81 -2.04 5.42
N GLU A 82 22.64 -2.99 5.86
CA GLU A 82 23.73 -2.75 6.79
C GLU A 82 24.71 -1.72 6.22
N GLU A 83 25.14 -1.87 4.96
CA GLU A 83 26.04 -0.90 4.31
C GLU A 83 25.44 0.52 4.23
N ILE A 84 24.15 0.62 3.86
CA ILE A 84 23.43 1.91 3.88
C ILE A 84 23.41 2.50 5.28
N LYS A 85 23.09 1.67 6.29
CA LYS A 85 23.05 2.09 7.69
C LYS A 85 24.41 2.60 8.15
N VAL A 86 25.48 1.87 7.89
CA VAL A 86 26.84 2.25 8.32
C VAL A 86 27.27 3.56 7.67
N ARG A 87 27.00 3.73 6.37
CA ARG A 87 27.45 4.91 5.63
C ARG A 87 26.63 6.16 5.90
N TYR A 88 25.31 6.04 6.01
CA TYR A 88 24.40 7.20 6.03
C TYR A 88 23.64 7.35 7.35
N PHE A 89 23.38 6.27 8.08
CA PHE A 89 22.55 6.30 9.29
C PHE A 89 23.20 5.55 10.47
N PRO A 90 24.46 5.87 10.85
CA PRO A 90 25.24 5.03 11.76
C PRO A 90 24.64 4.88 13.17
N LYS A 91 23.80 5.84 13.59
CA LYS A 91 23.12 5.84 14.89
C LYS A 91 21.67 5.33 14.85
N ALA A 92 21.13 5.05 13.67
CA ALA A 92 19.74 4.65 13.54
C ALA A 92 19.55 3.19 13.96
N HIS A 93 18.45 2.93 14.65
CA HIS A 93 17.96 1.56 14.88
C HIS A 93 16.94 1.21 13.81
N PHE A 94 17.16 0.09 13.11
CA PHE A 94 16.31 -0.40 12.05
C PHE A 94 15.34 -1.47 12.53
N PHE A 95 14.12 -1.41 11.99
CA PHE A 95 13.04 -2.34 12.26
C PHE A 95 12.55 -2.93 10.94
N ILE A 96 12.61 -4.25 10.80
CA ILE A 96 12.22 -4.93 9.57
C ILE A 96 10.85 -5.55 9.77
N ALA A 97 9.84 -4.96 9.12
CA ALA A 97 8.45 -5.37 9.22
C ALA A 97 8.12 -6.36 8.09
N ILE A 98 8.01 -7.66 8.41
CA ILE A 98 7.82 -8.72 7.43
C ILE A 98 6.41 -9.30 7.57
N ASN A 99 5.77 -9.59 6.44
CA ASN A 99 4.52 -10.35 6.43
C ASN A 99 4.71 -11.71 7.11
N LYS A 100 3.92 -12.00 8.16
CA LYS A 100 4.03 -13.21 8.98
C LYS A 100 3.88 -14.53 8.20
N LYS A 101 3.39 -14.48 6.96
CA LYS A 101 3.25 -15.66 6.09
C LYS A 101 4.52 -16.01 5.33
N GLU A 102 5.54 -15.16 5.37
CA GLU A 102 6.81 -15.40 4.69
C GLU A 102 7.82 -16.05 5.64
N ASP A 103 7.51 -17.28 6.07
CA ASP A 103 8.29 -18.03 7.08
C ASP A 103 9.78 -18.08 6.74
N ARG A 104 10.11 -18.28 5.46
CA ARG A 104 11.50 -18.32 5.00
C ARG A 104 12.22 -16.98 5.18
N THR A 105 11.60 -15.89 4.72
CA THR A 105 12.15 -14.52 4.85
C THR A 105 12.33 -14.15 6.32
N ILE A 106 11.36 -14.52 7.17
CA ILE A 106 11.43 -14.29 8.61
C ILE A 106 12.56 -15.08 9.24
N ALA A 107 12.67 -16.38 8.96
CA ALA A 107 13.71 -17.23 9.51
C ALA A 107 15.12 -16.74 9.13
N GLU A 108 15.32 -16.39 7.85
CA GLU A 108 16.59 -15.85 7.36
C GLU A 108 16.92 -14.51 8.05
N ALA A 109 15.95 -13.60 8.18
CA ALA A 109 16.14 -12.29 8.82
C ALA A 109 16.37 -12.38 10.34
N VAL A 110 15.66 -13.27 11.03
CA VAL A 110 15.86 -13.51 12.48
C VAL A 110 17.25 -14.09 12.73
N ASN A 111 17.69 -15.04 11.91
CA ASN A 111 19.03 -15.60 12.02
C ASN A 111 20.11 -14.52 11.81
N TYR A 112 19.93 -13.67 10.79
CA TYR A 112 20.83 -12.54 10.54
C TYR A 112 20.90 -11.55 11.72
N ALA A 113 19.74 -11.21 12.29
CA ALA A 113 19.63 -10.31 13.44
C ALA A 113 20.09 -10.93 14.77
N SER A 114 20.31 -12.25 14.83
CA SER A 114 20.75 -12.94 16.06
C SER A 114 22.24 -12.79 16.34
N ASN A 115 23.04 -12.34 15.37
CA ASN A 115 24.44 -11.98 15.60
C ASN A 115 24.49 -10.76 16.54
N ALA A 116 25.41 -10.76 17.52
CA ALA A 116 25.51 -9.73 18.55
C ALA A 116 25.62 -8.32 17.97
N ASP A 117 26.47 -8.14 16.95
CA ASP A 117 26.66 -6.85 16.29
C ASP A 117 25.35 -6.37 15.60
N ASN A 118 24.60 -7.30 15.00
CA ASN A 118 23.35 -6.98 14.30
C ASN A 118 22.17 -6.72 15.25
N ALA A 119 22.13 -7.42 16.37
CA ALA A 119 21.10 -7.27 17.39
C ALA A 119 21.09 -5.88 18.03
N GLU A 120 22.23 -5.18 18.03
CA GLU A 120 22.33 -3.82 18.57
C GLU A 120 21.56 -2.79 17.72
N TRP A 121 21.52 -2.96 16.40
CA TRP A 121 20.95 -1.97 15.49
C TRP A 121 19.70 -2.44 14.76
N MET A 122 19.38 -3.74 14.72
CA MET A 122 18.26 -4.29 13.96
C MET A 122 17.30 -5.11 14.83
N LYS A 123 16.00 -4.98 14.56
CA LYS A 123 14.97 -5.89 15.11
C LYS A 123 13.95 -6.31 14.06
N ILE A 124 13.56 -7.58 14.08
CA ILE A 124 12.58 -8.15 13.15
C ILE A 124 11.19 -8.17 13.77
N PHE A 125 10.18 -7.79 13.00
CA PHE A 125 8.78 -7.81 13.36
C PHE A 125 8.00 -8.61 12.32
N ALA A 126 7.45 -9.76 12.71
CA ALA A 126 6.49 -10.49 11.90
C ALA A 126 5.08 -9.91 12.14
N LEU A 127 4.47 -9.35 11.10
CA LEU A 127 3.18 -8.67 11.16
C LEU A 127 2.10 -9.42 10.39
N ASP A 128 0.88 -9.38 10.91
CA ASP A 128 -0.30 -9.85 10.21
C ASP A 128 -0.50 -9.09 8.88
N PRO A 129 -0.80 -9.77 7.75
CA PRO A 129 -1.08 -9.11 6.47
C PRO A 129 -2.48 -8.50 6.43
N LYS A 130 -2.76 -7.64 7.42
CA LYS A 130 -4.07 -7.02 7.63
C LYS A 130 -4.02 -5.61 7.08
N TYR A 131 -4.73 -5.35 6.01
CA TYR A 131 -4.77 -4.01 5.45
C TYR A 131 -5.40 -3.00 6.43
N PRO A 132 -4.80 -1.80 6.59
CA PRO A 132 -3.64 -1.25 5.87
C PRO A 132 -2.36 -1.24 6.73
N GLN A 133 -1.90 -2.39 7.23
CA GLN A 133 -0.72 -2.50 8.12
C GLN A 133 0.53 -1.79 7.57
N ASN A 134 0.66 -1.70 6.25
CA ASN A 134 1.79 -1.07 5.55
C ASN A 134 1.73 0.47 5.51
N ASP A 135 0.70 1.09 6.08
CA ASP A 135 0.58 2.54 6.17
C ASP A 135 1.62 3.13 7.16
N PRO A 136 2.32 4.22 6.80
CA PRO A 136 3.31 4.87 7.67
C PRO A 136 2.84 5.16 9.10
N VAL A 137 1.59 5.63 9.26
CA VAL A 137 1.04 5.97 10.57
C VAL A 137 0.85 4.71 11.42
N LEU A 138 0.36 3.63 10.80
CA LEU A 138 0.14 2.37 11.51
C LEU A 138 1.45 1.64 11.79
N LEU A 139 2.41 1.64 10.86
CA LEU A 139 3.74 1.05 11.08
C LEU A 139 4.45 1.71 12.26
N ALA A 140 4.50 3.05 12.30
CA ALA A 140 5.12 3.76 13.41
C ALA A 140 4.44 3.43 14.75
N LYS A 141 3.10 3.37 14.77
CA LYS A 141 2.35 3.00 15.97
C LYS A 141 2.64 1.58 16.43
N VAL A 142 2.62 0.61 15.52
CA VAL A 142 2.73 -0.81 15.84
C VAL A 142 4.17 -1.19 16.25
N ILE A 143 5.16 -0.63 15.57
CA ILE A 143 6.57 -0.98 15.76
C ILE A 143 7.21 -0.14 16.86
N LEU A 144 6.94 1.16 16.87
CA LEU A 144 7.59 2.12 17.77
C LEU A 144 6.70 2.58 18.92
N GLY A 145 5.38 2.35 18.86
CA GLY A 145 4.44 2.89 19.84
C GLY A 145 4.22 4.40 19.69
N ILE A 146 4.58 4.98 18.54
CA ILE A 146 4.49 6.42 18.28
C ILE A 146 3.22 6.71 17.48
N ASP A 147 2.31 7.50 18.04
CA ASP A 147 1.15 8.01 17.31
C ASP A 147 1.56 9.18 16.39
N ILE A 148 1.29 9.02 15.09
CA ILE A 148 1.56 10.02 14.05
C ILE A 148 0.23 10.53 13.51
N ASN A 149 0.13 11.83 13.24
CA ASN A 149 -1.05 12.37 12.56
C ASN A 149 -0.99 12.09 11.06
N PHE A 150 -2.14 11.92 10.43
CA PHE A 150 -2.16 11.78 8.97
C PHE A 150 -1.57 13.03 8.29
N GLY A 151 -0.65 12.80 7.35
CA GLY A 151 0.04 13.87 6.62
C GLY A 151 1.17 14.55 7.40
N GLN A 152 1.42 14.16 8.65
CA GLN A 152 2.64 14.56 9.37
C GLN A 152 3.84 13.83 8.75
N ASP A 153 4.92 14.58 8.49
CA ASP A 153 6.16 13.99 8.00
C ASP A 153 6.79 13.13 9.10
N THR A 154 7.08 11.87 8.79
CA THR A 154 7.74 10.94 9.73
C THR A 154 9.17 11.39 10.03
N MET A 155 9.79 12.13 9.12
CA MET A 155 11.15 12.65 9.27
C MET A 155 11.25 13.70 10.38
N ASP A 156 10.20 14.49 10.64
CA ASP A 156 10.15 15.43 11.78
C ASP A 156 10.29 14.71 13.13
N LEU A 157 9.98 13.42 13.17
CA LEU A 157 10.11 12.55 14.33
C LEU A 157 11.40 11.70 14.31
N GLY A 158 12.24 11.87 13.28
CA GLY A 158 13.44 11.07 13.04
C GLY A 158 13.14 9.63 12.58
N ILE A 159 11.98 9.40 11.96
CA ILE A 159 11.53 8.09 11.49
C ILE A 159 11.62 8.04 9.97
N LEU A 160 12.51 7.20 9.46
CA LEU A 160 12.67 6.92 8.04
C LEU A 160 11.97 5.60 7.69
N ILE A 161 10.99 5.62 6.77
CA ILE A 161 10.28 4.42 6.32
C ILE A 161 10.64 4.14 4.87
N LEU A 162 11.13 2.93 4.58
CA LEU A 162 11.57 2.51 3.25
C LEU A 162 10.89 1.21 2.85
N ASP A 163 10.48 1.11 1.58
CA ASP A 163 10.15 -0.17 0.97
C ASP A 163 11.44 -0.90 0.50
N ALA A 164 11.33 -2.20 0.29
CA ALA A 164 12.48 -3.05 -0.06
C ALA A 164 13.11 -2.72 -1.42
N GLN A 165 12.33 -2.28 -2.41
CA GLN A 165 12.91 -1.85 -3.70
C GLN A 165 13.67 -0.54 -3.54
N THR A 166 13.19 0.37 -2.69
CA THR A 166 13.88 1.63 -2.39
C THR A 166 15.19 1.38 -1.65
N VAL A 167 15.24 0.46 -0.68
CA VAL A 167 16.52 0.05 -0.06
C VAL A 167 17.51 -0.45 -1.13
N SER A 168 17.06 -1.35 -2.02
CA SER A 168 17.91 -1.88 -3.09
C SER A 168 18.39 -0.79 -4.05
N ALA A 169 17.54 0.17 -4.39
CA ALA A 169 17.88 1.26 -5.29
C ALA A 169 18.81 2.31 -4.65
N VAL A 170 18.65 2.59 -3.35
CA VAL A 170 19.58 3.44 -2.59
C VAL A 170 20.95 2.79 -2.56
N TYR A 171 21.03 1.47 -2.37
CA TYR A 171 22.30 0.76 -2.42
C TYR A 171 22.96 0.91 -3.79
N GLU A 172 22.25 0.58 -4.88
CA GLU A 172 22.79 0.69 -6.24
C GLU A 172 23.21 2.13 -6.59
N SER A 173 22.38 3.13 -6.27
CA SER A 173 22.63 4.51 -6.68
C SER A 173 23.59 5.29 -5.77
N CYS A 174 23.53 5.08 -4.45
CA CYS A 174 24.29 5.86 -3.47
C CYS A 174 25.53 5.14 -2.94
N ILE A 175 25.57 3.80 -2.96
CA ILE A 175 26.76 3.04 -2.52
C ILE A 175 27.62 2.67 -3.72
N LEU A 176 27.00 2.08 -4.75
CA LEU A 176 27.70 1.60 -5.95
C LEU A 176 27.81 2.65 -7.07
N GLU A 177 27.15 3.80 -6.93
CA GLU A 177 27.12 4.88 -7.94
C GLU A 177 26.56 4.44 -9.31
N ASN A 178 25.75 3.38 -9.33
CA ASN A 178 25.06 2.88 -10.50
C ASN A 178 23.82 3.72 -10.84
N LYS A 179 23.48 3.80 -12.14
CA LYS A 179 22.23 4.42 -12.56
C LYS A 179 21.08 3.44 -12.41
N VAL A 180 20.11 3.78 -11.56
CA VAL A 180 18.85 3.05 -11.44
C VAL A 180 17.79 3.77 -12.27
N ASN A 181 17.22 3.08 -13.25
CA ASN A 181 16.25 3.65 -14.20
C ASN A 181 15.05 2.73 -14.45
N SER A 182 14.90 1.67 -13.66
CA SER A 182 13.78 0.75 -13.75
C SER A 182 13.37 0.28 -12.36
N ARG A 183 12.13 -0.20 -12.25
CA ARG A 183 11.53 -0.71 -11.02
C ARG A 183 10.60 -1.88 -11.34
N LEU A 184 10.49 -2.84 -10.43
CA LEU A 184 9.48 -3.89 -10.53
C LEU A 184 8.11 -3.32 -10.14
N ILE A 185 7.11 -3.58 -10.96
CA ILE A 185 5.71 -3.27 -10.64
C ILE A 185 4.82 -4.49 -10.88
N ALA A 186 3.78 -4.63 -10.06
CA ALA A 186 2.71 -5.59 -10.30
C ALA A 186 1.64 -4.95 -11.19
N ILE A 187 1.24 -5.64 -12.27
CA ILE A 187 0.07 -5.29 -13.07
C ILE A 187 -0.99 -6.35 -12.81
N SER A 188 -2.15 -5.95 -12.30
CA SER A 188 -3.16 -6.91 -11.84
C SER A 188 -4.59 -6.44 -12.00
N GLY A 189 -5.54 -7.38 -11.95
CA GLY A 189 -6.96 -7.10 -11.87
C GLY A 189 -7.77 -7.75 -12.97
N THR A 190 -9.10 -7.63 -12.85
CA THR A 190 -10.08 -8.33 -13.69
C THR A 190 -10.17 -7.80 -15.12
N GLY A 191 -9.57 -6.64 -15.41
CA GLY A 191 -9.50 -6.08 -16.76
C GLY A 191 -8.31 -6.57 -17.59
N LEU A 192 -7.41 -7.36 -17.01
CA LEU A 192 -6.23 -7.91 -17.69
C LEU A 192 -6.47 -9.32 -18.22
N LYS A 193 -5.73 -9.67 -19.28
CA LYS A 193 -5.66 -11.05 -19.78
C LYS A 193 -4.98 -11.97 -18.77
N GLU A 194 -3.87 -11.49 -18.20
CA GLU A 194 -3.07 -12.18 -17.19
C GLU A 194 -2.55 -11.16 -16.17
N ASN A 195 -2.28 -11.60 -14.93
CA ASN A 195 -1.63 -10.76 -13.92
C ASN A 195 -0.12 -11.03 -13.97
N GLU A 196 0.68 -9.97 -13.99
CA GLU A 196 2.11 -10.04 -14.29
C GLU A 196 2.91 -9.17 -13.33
N ILE A 197 4.19 -9.51 -13.17
CA ILE A 197 5.18 -8.63 -12.52
C ILE A 197 6.13 -8.21 -13.61
N ILE A 198 6.24 -6.92 -13.91
CA ILE A 198 7.13 -6.43 -14.97
C ILE A 198 8.25 -5.59 -14.38
N ASN A 199 9.39 -5.52 -15.08
CA ASN A 199 10.44 -4.54 -14.80
C ASN A 199 10.27 -3.36 -15.76
N VAL A 200 9.77 -2.24 -15.25
CA VAL A 200 9.43 -1.08 -16.08
C VAL A 200 10.49 0.00 -15.98
N GLN A 201 10.91 0.55 -17.12
CA GLN A 201 11.77 1.71 -17.17
C GLN A 201 11.00 2.96 -16.72
N LEU A 202 11.60 3.77 -15.84
CA LEU A 202 11.03 5.03 -15.38
C LEU A 202 10.83 5.99 -16.56
N GLY A 203 9.69 6.68 -16.55
CA GLY A 203 9.24 7.54 -17.65
C GLY A 203 8.39 6.82 -18.71
N THR A 204 8.23 5.49 -18.62
CA THR A 204 7.29 4.73 -19.47
C THR A 204 5.85 5.12 -19.13
N SER A 205 5.02 5.35 -20.14
CA SER A 205 3.62 5.72 -19.95
C SER A 205 2.73 4.50 -19.62
N VAL A 206 1.63 4.73 -18.91
CA VAL A 206 0.71 3.66 -18.49
C VAL A 206 0.05 2.98 -19.70
N ASP A 207 -0.34 3.73 -20.73
CA ASP A 207 -0.89 3.18 -21.97
C ASP A 207 0.06 2.16 -22.63
N LYS A 208 1.35 2.46 -22.67
CA LYS A 208 2.38 1.57 -23.22
C LYS A 208 2.53 0.30 -22.39
N VAL A 209 2.45 0.42 -21.07
CA VAL A 209 2.46 -0.73 -20.16
C VAL A 209 1.21 -1.59 -20.36
N LEU A 210 0.03 -0.98 -20.53
CA LEU A 210 -1.22 -1.72 -20.69
C LEU A 210 -1.45 -2.26 -22.12
N HIS A 211 -0.65 -1.81 -23.09
CA HIS A 211 -0.75 -2.21 -24.48
C HIS A 211 -0.70 -3.74 -24.63
N TYR A 212 -1.70 -4.30 -25.31
CA TYR A 212 -1.96 -5.74 -25.46
C TYR A 212 -2.26 -6.57 -24.19
N ARG A 213 -2.14 -6.00 -22.98
CA ARG A 213 -2.38 -6.70 -21.70
C ARG A 213 -3.84 -6.69 -21.26
N THR A 214 -4.61 -5.68 -21.66
CA THR A 214 -6.04 -5.58 -21.32
C THR A 214 -6.87 -6.55 -22.15
N VAL A 215 -7.97 -7.05 -21.58
CA VAL A 215 -8.95 -7.82 -22.36
C VAL A 215 -9.59 -6.91 -23.42
N GLU A 216 -9.92 -7.44 -24.60
CA GLU A 216 -10.34 -6.62 -25.75
C GLU A 216 -11.74 -5.98 -25.59
N ALA A 217 -12.55 -6.47 -24.63
CA ALA A 217 -13.96 -6.08 -24.49
C ALA A 217 -14.31 -5.61 -23.08
N GLY A 218 -14.52 -4.30 -22.93
CA GLY A 218 -15.07 -3.67 -21.72
C GLY A 218 -14.55 -2.26 -21.49
N ASP A 219 -15.30 -1.48 -20.71
CA ASP A 219 -14.78 -0.29 -20.05
C ASP A 219 -13.94 -0.73 -18.83
N TYR A 220 -12.88 0.01 -18.52
CA TYR A 220 -11.99 -0.29 -17.40
C TYR A 220 -11.76 0.95 -16.55
N ARG A 221 -11.57 0.71 -15.24
CA ARG A 221 -10.99 1.68 -14.32
C ARG A 221 -9.56 1.28 -14.02
N VAL A 222 -8.66 2.24 -14.13
CA VAL A 222 -7.22 2.05 -13.92
C VAL A 222 -6.82 2.79 -12.66
N PHE A 223 -6.14 2.08 -11.76
CA PHE A 223 -5.68 2.60 -10.48
C PHE A 223 -4.16 2.47 -10.39
N ILE A 224 -3.48 3.53 -9.98
CA ILE A 224 -2.07 3.51 -9.59
C ILE A 224 -1.98 3.32 -8.08
N ASN A 225 -1.09 2.44 -7.62
CA ASN A 225 -0.83 2.17 -6.19
C ASN A 225 -2.03 1.61 -5.43
N GLY A 226 -2.83 0.78 -6.10
CA GLY A 226 -3.88 -0.03 -5.49
C GLY A 226 -5.29 0.52 -5.69
N PRO A 227 -6.30 -0.35 -5.61
CA PRO A 227 -7.69 0.04 -5.81
C PRO A 227 -8.34 0.71 -4.59
N LEU A 228 -7.74 0.63 -3.39
CA LEU A 228 -8.30 1.26 -2.18
C LEU A 228 -7.59 2.58 -1.85
N ARG A 229 -6.31 2.55 -1.46
CA ARG A 229 -5.56 3.77 -1.09
C ARG A 229 -5.11 4.56 -2.31
N GLY A 230 -4.88 3.86 -3.42
CA GLY A 230 -4.31 4.41 -4.63
C GLY A 230 -5.19 5.46 -5.32
N LYS A 231 -4.78 5.82 -6.53
CA LYS A 231 -5.39 6.87 -7.33
C LYS A 231 -5.96 6.30 -8.62
N GLU A 232 -7.25 6.50 -8.82
CA GLU A 232 -7.88 6.29 -10.12
C GLU A 232 -7.36 7.32 -11.13
N ILE A 233 -6.97 6.85 -12.31
CA ILE A 233 -6.52 7.68 -13.42
C ILE A 233 -7.44 7.52 -14.62
N SER A 234 -7.72 8.63 -15.29
CA SER A 234 -8.43 8.66 -16.58
C SER A 234 -7.46 8.88 -17.75
N ASP A 235 -6.32 9.53 -17.50
CA ASP A 235 -5.28 9.78 -18.48
C ASP A 235 -4.18 8.72 -18.41
N LEU A 236 -4.17 7.81 -19.39
CA LEU A 236 -3.19 6.73 -19.49
C LEU A 236 -1.84 7.19 -20.06
N SER A 237 -1.73 8.43 -20.55
CA SER A 237 -0.45 8.98 -21.01
C SER A 237 0.50 9.34 -19.86
N GLN A 238 -0.01 9.33 -18.61
CA GLN A 238 0.79 9.58 -17.42
C GLN A 238 1.99 8.62 -17.37
N LYS A 239 3.16 9.17 -17.01
CA LYS A 239 4.40 8.42 -16.88
C LYS A 239 4.51 7.75 -15.52
N ILE A 240 5.13 6.58 -15.53
CA ILE A 240 5.50 5.80 -14.36
C ILE A 240 6.77 6.40 -13.77
N ASP A 241 6.69 6.74 -12.49
CA ASP A 241 7.81 7.23 -11.68
C ASP A 241 8.15 6.22 -10.57
N TRP A 242 9.13 6.56 -9.73
CA TRP A 242 9.56 5.70 -8.62
C TRP A 242 8.46 5.42 -7.58
N SER A 243 7.47 6.30 -7.47
CA SER A 243 6.37 6.16 -6.51
C SER A 243 5.32 5.14 -6.94
N THR A 244 5.40 4.67 -8.19
CA THR A 244 4.47 3.68 -8.76
C THR A 244 4.92 2.27 -8.40
N ASN A 245 4.15 1.60 -7.54
CA ASN A 245 4.41 0.24 -7.07
C ASN A 245 3.57 -0.82 -7.79
N ASN A 246 2.34 -0.47 -8.17
CA ASN A 246 1.44 -1.35 -8.89
C ASN A 246 0.47 -0.57 -9.78
N ILE A 247 -0.07 -1.26 -10.78
CA ILE A 247 -1.14 -0.79 -11.65
C ILE A 247 -2.26 -1.82 -11.58
N VAL A 248 -3.45 -1.38 -11.16
CA VAL A 248 -4.63 -2.23 -11.03
C VAL A 248 -5.66 -1.84 -12.08
N VAL A 249 -6.05 -2.80 -12.92
CA VAL A 249 -7.06 -2.62 -13.96
C VAL A 249 -8.29 -3.45 -13.62
N LEU A 250 -9.37 -2.75 -13.29
CA LEU A 250 -10.65 -3.37 -12.98
C LEU A 250 -11.62 -3.20 -14.14
N LYS A 251 -12.29 -4.29 -14.51
CA LYS A 251 -13.41 -4.21 -15.45
C LYS A 251 -14.56 -3.41 -14.84
N GLU A 252 -15.00 -2.39 -15.57
CA GLU A 252 -16.16 -1.62 -15.18
C GLU A 252 -17.43 -2.45 -15.41
N GLN A 253 -18.24 -2.54 -14.37
CA GLN A 253 -19.47 -3.34 -14.41
C GLN A 253 -20.63 -2.59 -13.77
N ASP A 254 -21.48 -1.94 -14.55
CA ASP A 254 -22.76 -1.42 -14.06
C ASP A 254 -23.90 -2.32 -14.52
N SER A 255 -24.03 -3.50 -13.91
CA SER A 255 -25.01 -4.50 -14.33
C SER A 255 -25.89 -4.98 -13.16
N LYS A 256 -27.19 -5.11 -13.45
CA LYS A 256 -28.14 -5.74 -12.53
C LYS A 256 -27.86 -7.24 -12.48
N VAL A 257 -27.51 -7.72 -11.29
CA VAL A 257 -27.30 -9.15 -11.05
C VAL A 257 -28.65 -9.79 -10.72
N MET A 258 -29.05 -10.81 -11.47
CA MET A 258 -30.25 -11.59 -11.15
C MET A 258 -30.02 -12.40 -9.86
N PHE A 259 -30.95 -12.31 -8.90
CA PHE A 259 -30.87 -12.95 -7.58
C PHE A 259 -29.56 -12.66 -6.80
N PRO A 260 -29.25 -11.38 -6.50
CA PRO A 260 -28.01 -11.02 -5.82
C PRO A 260 -27.88 -11.63 -4.42
N MET A 261 -29.01 -11.96 -3.75
CA MET A 261 -29.03 -12.71 -2.49
C MET A 261 -28.40 -14.10 -2.60
N LEU A 262 -28.47 -14.78 -3.75
CA LEU A 262 -27.84 -16.09 -3.92
C LEU A 262 -26.31 -16.00 -4.03
N LYS A 263 -25.79 -14.79 -4.31
CA LYS A 263 -24.36 -14.49 -4.43
C LYS A 263 -23.84 -13.65 -3.25
N SER A 264 -24.62 -13.47 -2.19
CA SER A 264 -24.24 -12.61 -1.07
C SER A 264 -23.02 -13.12 -0.28
N GLY A 265 -22.65 -14.39 -0.47
CA GLY A 265 -21.41 -14.98 0.07
C GLY A 265 -20.18 -14.82 -0.83
N GLU A 266 -20.34 -14.37 -2.08
CA GLU A 266 -19.24 -14.19 -3.03
C GLU A 266 -18.63 -12.79 -2.84
N LEU A 267 -17.47 -12.72 -2.20
CA LEU A 267 -16.66 -11.49 -2.17
C LEU A 267 -15.95 -11.35 -3.53
N THR A 268 -16.56 -10.64 -4.47
CA THR A 268 -15.93 -10.30 -5.76
C THR A 268 -15.33 -8.90 -5.71
N PHE A 269 -14.05 -8.74 -6.09
CA PHE A 269 -13.41 -7.42 -6.22
C PHE A 269 -13.81 -6.81 -7.56
N THR A 270 -14.94 -6.11 -7.58
CA THR A 270 -15.50 -5.48 -8.79
C THR A 270 -15.91 -4.04 -8.52
N THR A 271 -16.12 -3.27 -9.57
CA THR A 271 -16.61 -1.89 -9.49
C THR A 271 -18.14 -1.82 -9.50
N ASN A 272 -18.85 -2.95 -9.33
CA ASN A 272 -20.29 -3.03 -9.54
C ASN A 272 -21.11 -2.31 -8.46
N THR A 273 -22.03 -1.45 -8.90
CA THR A 273 -22.95 -0.68 -8.06
C THR A 273 -24.21 -1.47 -7.68
N HIS A 274 -24.40 -2.63 -8.30
CA HIS A 274 -25.62 -3.44 -8.29
C HIS A 274 -26.86 -2.64 -8.71
N GLY A 275 -26.69 -1.73 -9.68
CA GLY A 275 -27.78 -1.09 -10.42
C GLY A 275 -28.16 0.32 -9.98
N GLU A 276 -27.89 0.75 -8.74
CA GLU A 276 -28.09 2.14 -8.30
C GLU A 276 -27.37 2.49 -7.00
N LEU A 277 -27.11 3.79 -6.81
CA LEU A 277 -26.63 4.37 -5.55
C LEU A 277 -27.72 4.25 -4.47
N ARG A 278 -27.36 3.67 -3.32
CA ARG A 278 -28.27 3.47 -2.18
C ARG A 278 -27.93 4.43 -1.06
N GLN A 279 -28.93 4.78 -0.24
CA GLN A 279 -28.71 5.56 0.98
C GLN A 279 -27.95 4.74 2.04
N CYS A 280 -27.27 5.44 2.95
CA CYS A 280 -26.70 4.81 4.14
C CYS A 280 -27.82 4.24 5.02
N ILE A 281 -27.69 2.98 5.42
CA ILE A 281 -28.64 2.28 6.31
C ILE A 281 -28.16 2.22 7.77
N TYR A 282 -27.11 2.97 8.15
CA TYR A 282 -26.51 2.97 9.49
C TYR A 282 -26.19 1.57 10.04
N CYS A 283 -25.57 0.73 9.20
CA CYS A 283 -25.17 -0.64 9.60
C CYS A 283 -23.88 -0.72 10.44
N ASN A 284 -23.13 0.38 10.56
CA ASN A 284 -21.86 0.50 11.29
C ASN A 284 -20.72 -0.44 10.84
N PHE A 285 -20.84 -1.11 9.68
CA PHE A 285 -19.75 -1.91 9.13
C PHE A 285 -18.49 -1.08 8.85
N CYS A 286 -18.65 0.17 8.40
CA CYS A 286 -17.53 1.06 8.17
C CYS A 286 -16.76 1.43 9.45
N ASP A 287 -17.45 1.45 10.59
CA ASP A 287 -16.86 1.76 11.90
C ASP A 287 -16.11 0.53 12.43
N SER A 288 -16.75 -0.65 12.32
CA SER A 288 -16.17 -1.92 12.77
C SER A 288 -14.86 -2.30 12.07
N ILE A 289 -14.68 -1.85 10.82
CA ILE A 289 -13.49 -2.15 10.02
C ILE A 289 -12.44 -1.05 10.09
N CYS A 290 -12.72 0.09 10.73
CA CYS A 290 -11.84 1.26 10.67
C CYS A 290 -10.54 1.04 11.48
N PRO A 291 -9.35 1.10 10.85
CA PRO A 291 -8.07 0.94 11.54
C PRO A 291 -7.70 2.13 12.44
N ALA A 292 -8.27 3.30 12.15
CA ALA A 292 -8.04 4.52 12.92
C ALA A 292 -9.08 4.74 14.03
N ASP A 293 -9.97 3.77 14.26
CA ASP A 293 -11.04 3.83 15.26
C ASP A 293 -11.93 5.09 15.10
N LEU A 294 -12.44 5.27 13.87
CA LEU A 294 -13.32 6.37 13.49
C LEU A 294 -14.71 5.86 13.14
N GLU A 295 -15.67 6.78 13.07
CA GLU A 295 -17.05 6.53 12.64
C GLU A 295 -17.34 7.16 11.26
N PRO A 296 -16.94 6.52 10.13
CA PRO A 296 -17.15 7.06 8.79
C PRO A 296 -18.60 7.43 8.45
N ALA A 297 -19.59 6.78 9.06
CA ALA A 297 -20.99 7.10 8.87
C ALA A 297 -21.28 8.57 9.21
N LEU A 298 -20.69 9.11 10.29
CA LEU A 298 -20.89 10.51 10.69
C LEU A 298 -20.39 11.50 9.64
N TYR A 299 -19.29 11.20 8.96
CA TYR A 299 -18.76 12.04 7.89
C TYR A 299 -19.72 12.08 6.70
N TYR A 300 -20.25 10.93 6.31
CA TYR A 300 -21.28 10.85 5.26
C TYR A 300 -22.52 11.66 5.62
N HIS A 301 -23.04 11.50 6.84
CA HIS A 301 -24.25 12.21 7.26
C HIS A 301 -24.06 13.72 7.41
N SER A 302 -22.87 14.15 7.84
CA SER A 302 -22.49 15.57 7.84
C SER A 302 -22.42 16.11 6.41
N TYR A 303 -21.86 15.32 5.49
CA TYR A 303 -21.70 15.68 4.09
C TYR A 303 -23.05 15.88 3.38
N ILE A 304 -23.96 14.91 3.47
CA ILE A 304 -25.27 14.97 2.78
C ILE A 304 -26.16 16.11 3.31
N ARG A 305 -25.95 16.55 4.55
CA ARG A 305 -26.67 17.68 5.16
C ARG A 305 -26.08 19.04 4.78
N GLY A 306 -25.00 19.07 3.99
CA GLY A 306 -24.27 20.30 3.68
C GLY A 306 -23.38 20.80 4.83
N GLU A 307 -23.24 20.01 5.90
CA GLU A 307 -22.52 20.37 7.13
C GLU A 307 -21.10 19.77 7.14
N LYS A 308 -20.41 19.77 5.99
CA LYS A 308 -19.09 19.12 5.81
C LYS A 308 -18.07 19.54 6.88
N HIS A 309 -18.13 20.77 7.38
CA HIS A 309 -17.27 21.29 8.44
C HIS A 309 -17.39 20.51 9.77
N LYS A 310 -18.56 19.96 10.09
CA LYS A 310 -18.80 19.19 11.33
C LYS A 310 -18.03 17.88 11.35
N ALA A 311 -17.63 17.34 10.20
CA ALA A 311 -16.81 16.12 10.13
C ALA A 311 -15.54 16.23 11.00
N ARG A 312 -14.94 17.43 11.09
CA ARG A 312 -13.73 17.67 11.89
C ARG A 312 -13.96 17.52 13.41
N LEU A 313 -15.19 17.75 13.89
CA LEU A 313 -15.55 17.53 15.31
C LEU A 313 -15.41 16.06 15.71
N TYR A 314 -15.43 15.15 14.72
CA TYR A 314 -15.31 13.71 14.92
C TYR A 314 -13.90 13.18 14.59
N ASN A 315 -12.85 13.99 14.79
CA ASN A 315 -11.44 13.58 14.58
C ASN A 315 -11.09 13.18 13.14
N LEU A 316 -11.69 13.85 12.14
CA LEU A 316 -11.42 13.61 10.71
C LEU A 316 -9.92 13.55 10.34
N GLU A 317 -9.09 14.34 11.02
CA GLU A 317 -7.64 14.42 10.78
C GLU A 317 -6.89 13.12 11.11
N LYS A 318 -7.46 12.23 11.93
CA LYS A 318 -6.88 10.90 12.17
C LYS A 318 -7.11 9.91 11.03
N CYS A 319 -8.00 10.22 10.10
CA CYS A 319 -8.32 9.30 9.02
C CYS A 319 -7.10 9.13 8.10
N ILE A 320 -6.66 7.90 7.89
CA ILE A 320 -5.50 7.57 7.04
C ILE A 320 -5.84 7.35 5.56
N GLU A 321 -7.09 7.62 5.15
CA GLU A 321 -7.53 7.51 3.75
C GLU A 321 -7.38 6.11 3.11
N CYS A 322 -7.48 5.05 3.90
CA CYS A 322 -7.33 3.66 3.44
C CYS A 322 -8.51 3.11 2.62
N GLY A 323 -9.66 3.78 2.55
CA GLY A 323 -10.77 3.33 1.70
C GLY A 323 -11.55 2.09 2.16
N LEU A 324 -11.17 1.43 3.26
CA LEU A 324 -11.89 0.26 3.81
C LEU A 324 -13.38 0.53 4.03
N CYS A 325 -13.73 1.73 4.48
CA CYS A 325 -15.11 2.14 4.69
C CYS A 325 -15.94 2.11 3.39
N SER A 326 -15.37 2.58 2.27
CA SER A 326 -16.02 2.51 0.95
C SER A 326 -16.18 1.05 0.51
N PHE A 327 -15.12 0.25 0.69
CA PHE A 327 -15.08 -1.14 0.25
C PHE A 327 -16.15 -2.00 0.94
N ILE A 328 -16.25 -1.91 2.27
CA ILE A 328 -17.17 -2.73 3.06
C ILE A 328 -18.62 -2.23 3.00
N CYS A 329 -18.86 -1.01 2.50
CA CYS A 329 -20.19 -0.39 2.54
C CYS A 329 -21.19 -1.21 1.69
N PRO A 330 -22.26 -1.75 2.29
CA PRO A 330 -23.27 -2.52 1.54
C PRO A 330 -24.06 -1.62 0.59
N SER A 331 -24.16 -0.32 0.91
CA SER A 331 -24.77 0.69 0.05
C SER A 331 -23.83 1.18 -1.08
N LYS A 332 -22.59 0.67 -1.15
CA LYS A 332 -21.56 1.06 -2.12
C LYS A 332 -21.32 2.57 -2.18
N LEU A 333 -21.38 3.22 -1.02
CA LEU A 333 -21.09 4.65 -0.89
C LEU A 333 -19.59 4.90 -1.05
N GLU A 334 -19.22 5.92 -1.84
CA GLU A 334 -17.84 6.38 -1.98
C GLU A 334 -17.39 7.22 -0.77
N LEU A 335 -17.38 6.59 0.42
CA LEU A 335 -17.05 7.25 1.68
C LEU A 335 -15.66 7.90 1.66
N LEU A 336 -14.67 7.25 1.05
CA LEU A 336 -13.32 7.79 0.91
C LEU A 336 -13.30 9.11 0.12
N ARG A 337 -14.06 9.20 -0.99
CA ARG A 337 -14.18 10.44 -1.78
C ARG A 337 -14.75 11.56 -0.92
N ILE A 338 -15.83 11.25 -0.19
CA ILE A 338 -16.49 12.18 0.74
C ILE A 338 -15.54 12.64 1.85
N ILE A 339 -14.77 11.73 2.45
CA ILE A 339 -13.79 12.03 3.50
C ILE A 339 -12.70 12.96 2.96
N ARG A 340 -12.15 12.66 1.77
CA ARG A 340 -11.16 13.51 1.09
C ARG A 340 -11.70 14.91 0.82
N GLU A 341 -12.94 15.03 0.36
CA GLU A 341 -13.60 16.33 0.20
C GLU A 341 -13.78 17.07 1.53
N CYS A 342 -14.16 16.38 2.60
CA CYS A 342 -14.31 17.00 3.93
C CYS A 342 -12.96 17.52 4.46
N LYS A 343 -11.86 16.80 4.22
CA LYS A 343 -10.52 17.24 4.58
C LYS A 343 -10.07 18.46 3.75
N ALA A 344 -10.32 18.43 2.45
CA ALA A 344 -9.90 19.46 1.50
C ALA A 344 -10.49 20.87 1.77
N LEU A 345 -11.62 20.97 2.47
CA LEU A 345 -12.24 22.26 2.83
C LEU A 345 -11.39 23.16 3.73
N GLY A 346 -10.24 22.69 4.20
CA GLY A 346 -9.26 23.47 4.95
C GLY A 346 -9.68 23.80 6.38
N LYS A 347 -8.71 24.18 7.21
CA LYS A 347 -8.94 24.77 8.54
C LYS A 347 -9.48 26.19 8.38
N LYS A 348 -10.69 26.37 7.87
CA LYS A 348 -11.44 27.61 8.09
C LYS A 348 -12.31 27.38 9.31
N LEU A 349 -11.71 27.60 10.49
CA LEU A 349 -12.45 27.97 11.70
C LEU A 349 -12.56 29.50 11.72
#